data_AF-A0A2N7XTH7-F1
#
_entry.id   AF-A0A2N7XTH7-F1
#
_cell.length_a   1.000
_cell.length_b   1.000
_cell.length_c   1.000
_cell.angle_alpha   90.00
_cell.angle_beta   90.00
_cell.angle_gamma   90.00
#
_symmetry.space_group_name_H-M   'P 1'
#
loop_
_entity.id
_entity.type
_entity.pdbx_description
1 polymer ?
#
loop_
_entity_poly.entity_id
_entity_poly.type
_entity_poly.pdbx_seq_one_letter_code
_entity_poly.pdbx_strand_id
1 'polypeptide(L)'
;GERFLFLDDINDTGRTIARLRAMLAAAGAVPGSVRFATLLDNIRSGERVDYHAREIDRAVTKDWFIFPWEAVAPDLAIQADAAAVPERTA
;
A
#
# COMPACT_ATOMS: atom_id res chain seq x y z
N GLY A 1 -25.82 0.70 -7.03
CA GLY A 1 -24.64 1.45 -7.47
C GLY A 1 -23.48 0.49 -7.70
N GLU A 2 -22.46 0.95 -8.41
CA GLU A 2 -21.25 0.17 -8.68
C GLU A 2 -20.47 -0.12 -7.38
N ARG A 3 -19.74 -1.25 -7.35
CA ARG A 3 -18.87 -1.65 -6.25
C ARG A 3 -17.44 -1.76 -6.77
N PHE A 4 -16.52 -1.08 -6.11
CA PHE A 4 -15.12 -1.02 -6.51
C PHE A 4 -14.24 -1.75 -5.49
N LEU A 5 -13.29 -2.53 -6.01
CA LEU A 5 -12.19 -3.09 -5.24
C LEU A 5 -10.89 -2.52 -5.80
N PHE A 6 -10.19 -1.75 -4.98
CA PHE A 6 -8.85 -1.25 -5.29
C PHE A 6 -7.82 -2.28 -4.82
N LEU A 7 -6.90 -2.65 -5.71
CA LEU A 7 -5.82 -3.60 -5.42
C LEU A 7 -4.49 -2.85 -5.48
N ASP A 8 -3.70 -2.97 -4.43
CA ASP A 8 -2.33 -2.45 -4.34
C ASP A 8 -1.38 -3.56 -3.88
N ASP A 9 -0.08 -3.39 -4.05
CA ASP A 9 0.88 -4.42 -3.65
C ASP A 9 1.09 -4.45 -2.12
N ILE A 10 1.27 -3.29 -1.49
CA ILE A 10 1.52 -3.15 -0.06
C ILE A 10 0.78 -1.93 0.54
N ASN A 11 -0.02 -2.18 1.57
CA ASN A 11 -0.49 -1.11 2.45
C ASN A 11 0.59 -0.82 3.49
N ASP A 12 1.47 0.14 3.19
CA ASP A 12 2.59 0.46 4.10
C ASP A 12 2.25 1.55 5.11
N THR A 13 2.11 2.80 4.66
CA THR A 13 1.74 3.94 5.52
C THR A 13 0.23 4.21 5.52
N GLY A 14 -0.49 3.73 4.51
CA GLY A 14 -1.92 3.99 4.31
C GLY A 14 -2.23 5.30 3.58
N ARG A 15 -1.24 6.17 3.29
CA ARG A 15 -1.49 7.49 2.67
C ARG A 15 -2.19 7.41 1.31
N THR A 16 -1.82 6.44 0.47
CA THR A 16 -2.47 6.23 -0.84
C THR A 16 -3.96 5.89 -0.67
N ILE A 17 -4.26 4.96 0.24
CA ILE A 17 -5.64 4.55 0.56
C ILE A 17 -6.45 5.73 1.11
N ALA A 18 -5.90 6.47 2.08
CA ALA A 18 -6.56 7.62 2.69
C ALA A 18 -6.93 8.67 1.62
N ARG A 19 -5.99 8.96 0.70
CA ARG A 19 -6.20 9.90 -0.41
C ARG A 19 -7.31 9.41 -1.34
N LEU A 20 -7.30 8.14 -1.74
CA LEU A 20 -8.31 7.56 -2.62
C LEU A 20 -9.69 7.54 -1.97
N ARG A 21 -9.80 7.14 -0.69
CA ARG A 21 -11.06 7.19 0.07
C ARG A 21 -11.62 8.61 0.11
N ALA A 22 -10.78 9.61 0.41
CA ALA A 22 -11.20 11.01 0.44
C ALA A 22 -11.68 11.51 -0.92
N MET A 23 -10.96 11.20 -2.00
CA MET A 23 -11.34 11.58 -3.37
C MET A 23 -12.67 10.94 -3.80
N LEU A 24 -12.86 9.65 -3.52
CA LEU A 24 -14.08 8.94 -3.89
C LEU A 24 -15.28 9.42 -3.08
N ALA A 25 -15.10 9.67 -1.77
CA ALA A 25 -16.13 10.26 -0.94
C ALA A 25 -16.55 11.65 -1.47
N ALA A 26 -15.59 12.50 -1.84
CA ALA A 26 -15.85 13.81 -2.44
C ALA A 26 -16.57 13.70 -3.79
N ALA A 27 -16.35 12.63 -4.55
CA ALA A 27 -17.05 12.33 -5.79
C ALA A 27 -18.45 11.70 -5.59
N GLY A 28 -18.91 11.54 -4.34
CA GLY A 28 -20.23 10.99 -4.03
C GLY A 28 -20.30 9.47 -4.03
N ALA A 29 -19.17 8.77 -3.83
CA ALA A 29 -19.18 7.33 -3.66
C ALA A 29 -20.09 6.92 -2.50
N VAL A 30 -20.94 5.93 -2.75
CA VAL A 30 -21.88 5.40 -1.75
C VAL A 30 -21.09 4.74 -0.61
N PRO A 31 -21.42 5.01 0.67
CA PRO A 31 -20.77 4.34 1.79
C PRO A 31 -20.77 2.81 1.64
N GLY A 32 -19.61 2.20 1.81
CA GLY A 32 -19.42 0.75 1.67
C GLY A 32 -19.33 0.21 0.23
N SER A 33 -19.41 1.07 -0.79
CA SER A 33 -19.20 0.65 -2.18
C SER A 33 -17.73 0.54 -2.61
N VAL A 34 -16.82 1.02 -1.77
CA VAL A 34 -15.37 1.04 -2.02
C VAL A 34 -14.65 0.16 -0.99
N ARG A 35 -13.87 -0.81 -1.49
CA ARG A 35 -13.02 -1.69 -0.69
C ARG A 35 -11.58 -1.67 -1.19
N PHE A 36 -10.65 -2.06 -0.33
CA PHE A 36 -9.23 -2.17 -0.63
C PHE A 36 -8.70 -3.59 -0.34
N ALA A 37 -7.83 -4.07 -1.20
CA ALA A 37 -7.09 -5.31 -1.04
C ALA A 37 -5.59 -5.09 -1.25
N THR A 38 -4.75 -5.78 -0.48
CA THR A 38 -3.30 -5.77 -0.70
C THR A 38 -2.67 -7.16 -0.60
N LEU A 39 -1.46 -7.34 -1.15
CA LEU A 39 -0.69 -8.56 -0.88
C LEU A 39 -0.08 -8.50 0.52
N LEU A 40 0.56 -7.37 0.85
CA LEU A 40 1.14 -7.12 2.17
C LEU A 40 0.36 -6.01 2.89
N ASP A 41 0.03 -6.23 4.16
CA ASP A 41 -0.61 -5.24 5.01
C ASP A 41 0.27 -4.95 6.23
N ASN A 42 0.74 -3.72 6.36
CA ASN A 42 1.46 -3.29 7.56
C ASN A 42 0.44 -3.00 8.66
N ILE A 43 0.49 -3.77 9.75
CA ILE A 43 -0.44 -3.62 10.89
C ILE A 43 -0.37 -2.23 11.54
N ARG A 44 0.74 -1.50 11.32
CA ARG A 44 0.95 -0.12 11.78
C ARG A 44 0.54 0.96 10.78
N SER A 45 -0.01 0.59 9.62
CA SER A 45 -0.53 1.54 8.65
C SER A 45 -1.57 2.46 9.28
N GLY A 46 -1.66 3.70 8.82
CA GLY A 46 -2.71 4.64 9.23
C GLY A 46 -4.09 4.27 8.70
N GLU A 47 -4.17 3.39 7.71
CA GLU A 47 -5.42 2.93 7.10
C GLU A 47 -5.57 1.41 7.22
N ARG A 48 -6.80 0.93 7.09
CA ARG A 48 -7.12 -0.51 7.05
C ARG A 48 -7.66 -0.91 5.68
N VAL A 49 -7.28 -2.12 5.27
CA VAL A 49 -7.75 -2.78 4.05
C VAL A 49 -8.79 -3.83 4.41
N ASP A 50 -9.66 -4.14 3.46
CA ASP A 50 -10.72 -5.12 3.61
C ASP A 50 -10.20 -6.55 3.43
N TYR A 51 -9.14 -6.70 2.62
CA TYR A 51 -8.50 -7.97 2.33
C TYR A 51 -6.98 -7.83 2.29
N HIS A 52 -6.28 -8.81 2.83
CA HIS A 52 -4.83 -8.93 2.64
C HIS A 52 -4.41 -10.39 2.52
N ALA A 53 -3.27 -10.66 1.88
CA ALA A 53 -2.71 -12.01 1.84
C ALA A 53 -1.82 -12.29 3.06
N ARG A 54 -1.01 -11.31 3.49
CA ARG A 54 -0.11 -11.45 4.64
C ARG A 54 0.07 -10.13 5.38
N GLU A 55 0.04 -10.20 6.71
CA GLU A 55 0.40 -9.08 7.58
C GLU A 55 1.92 -8.99 7.79
N ILE A 56 2.42 -7.77 7.89
CA ILE A 56 3.78 -7.46 8.35
C ILE A 56 3.73 -6.43 9.48
N ASP A 57 4.74 -6.41 10.34
CA ASP A 57 4.97 -5.31 11.26
C ASP A 57 6.24 -4.56 10.84
N ARG A 58 6.10 -3.32 10.34
CA ARG A 58 7.24 -2.46 9.95
C ARG A 58 8.13 -1.99 11.10
N ALA A 59 7.76 -2.23 12.35
CA ALA A 59 8.69 -2.07 13.48
C ALA A 59 9.71 -3.21 13.56
N VAL A 60 9.40 -4.38 12.98
CA VAL A 60 10.26 -5.58 13.02
C VAL A 60 10.80 -5.91 11.62
N THR A 61 9.96 -5.82 10.61
CA THR A 61 10.28 -6.16 9.21
C THR A 61 10.78 -4.92 8.47
N LYS A 62 12.10 -4.74 8.44
CA LYS A 62 12.77 -3.62 7.76
C LYS A 62 13.18 -3.91 6.32
N ASP A 63 12.87 -5.10 5.83
CA ASP A 63 13.22 -5.51 4.47
C ASP A 63 12.55 -4.61 3.44
N TRP A 64 13.34 -4.21 2.45
CA TRP A 64 12.82 -3.63 1.22
C TRP A 64 12.28 -4.77 0.34
N PHE A 65 10.96 -4.83 0.20
CA PHE A 65 10.34 -5.82 -0.68
C PHE A 65 10.52 -5.37 -2.12
N ILE A 66 11.22 -6.18 -2.91
CA ILE A 66 11.32 -6.02 -4.36
C ILE A 66 10.36 -7.02 -4.97
N PHE A 67 9.27 -6.55 -5.56
CA PHE A 67 8.31 -7.41 -6.23
C PHE A 67 8.82 -7.85 -7.61
N PRO A 68 8.35 -9.00 -8.15
CA PRO A 68 8.82 -9.50 -9.44
C PRO A 68 8.65 -8.52 -10.61
N TRP A 69 7.62 -7.65 -10.57
CA TRP A 69 7.39 -6.62 -11.58
C TRP A 69 8.28 -5.38 -11.41
N GLU A 70 8.98 -5.22 -10.28
CA GLU A 70 9.99 -4.18 -10.08
C GLU A 70 11.38 -4.64 -10.53
N ALA A 71 11.62 -5.97 -10.56
CA ALA A 71 12.90 -6.56 -10.96
C ALA A 71 13.24 -6.37 -12.46
N VAL A 72 12.37 -5.74 -13.24
CA VAL A 72 12.68 -5.27 -14.60
C VAL A 72 13.33 -3.88 -14.62
N ALA A 73 13.35 -3.17 -13.48
CA ALA A 73 14.01 -1.87 -13.33
C ALA A 73 15.53 -2.05 -13.14
N PRO A 74 16.35 -1.09 -13.58
CA PRO A 74 17.80 -1.11 -13.30
C PRO A 74 18.07 -1.07 -11.78
N ASP A 75 19.09 -1.80 -11.31
CA ASP A 75 19.46 -1.88 -9.88
C ASP A 75 19.63 -0.51 -9.21
N LEU A 76 20.16 0.48 -9.95
CA LEU A 76 20.33 1.85 -9.46
C LEU A 76 18.99 2.54 -9.13
N ALA A 77 17.94 2.26 -9.89
CA ALA A 77 16.61 2.82 -9.64
C ALA A 77 16.00 2.23 -8.36
N ILE A 78 16.14 0.91 -8.18
CA ILE A 78 15.68 0.21 -6.97
C ILE A 78 16.38 0.74 -5.73
N GLN A 79 17.70 0.94 -5.81
CA GLN A 79 18.48 1.51 -4.70
C GLN A 79 18.07 2.95 -4.38
N ALA A 80 17.82 3.77 -5.41
CA ALA A 80 17.37 5.14 -5.23
C ALA A 80 15.99 5.21 -4.54
N ASP A 81 15.06 4.35 -4.95
CA ASP A 81 13.71 4.29 -4.36
C ASP A 81 13.74 3.82 -2.90
N ALA A 82 14.58 2.81 -2.60
CA ALA A 82 14.79 2.34 -1.22
C ALA A 82 15.38 3.45 -0.34
N ALA A 83 16.37 4.20 -0.85
CA ALA A 83 17.02 5.29 -0.13
C ALA A 83 16.12 6.53 0.06
N ALA A 84 15.07 6.70 -0.76
CA ALA A 84 14.16 7.84 -0.66
C ALA A 84 13.30 7.82 0.61
N VAL A 85 13.19 6.68 1.29
CA VAL A 85 12.44 6.56 2.56
C VAL A 85 13.25 5.79 3.61
N PRO A 86 14.29 6.43 4.19
CA PRO A 86 15.26 5.76 5.06
C PRO A 86 14.63 5.06 6.28
N GLU A 87 13.52 5.57 6.81
CA GLU A 87 12.83 5.02 7.98
C GLU A 87 12.25 3.62 7.73
N ARG A 88 12.10 3.22 6.46
CA ARG A 88 11.56 1.91 6.06
C ARG A 88 12.62 0.82 6.01
N THR A 89 13.90 1.20 5.91
CA THR A 89 15.05 0.29 5.79
C THR A 89 16.06 0.41 6.93
N ALA A 90 15.88 1.38 7.84
CA ALA A 90 16.71 1.61 9.04
C ALA A 90 16.19 0.87 10.28
#